data_AF-A0A365YM08-F1
#
_entry.id   AF-A0A365YM08-F1
#
_cell.length_a   1.000
_cell.length_b   1.000
_cell.length_c   1.000
_cell.angle_alpha   90.00
_cell.angle_beta   90.00
_cell.angle_gamma   90.00
#
_symmetry.space_group_name_H-M   'P 1'
#
loop_
_entity.id
_entity.type
_entity.pdbx_description
1 polymer ?
#
loop_
_entity_poly.entity_id
_entity_poly.type
_entity_poly.pdbx_seq_one_letter_code
_entity_poly.pdbx_strand_id
1 'polypeptide(L)' 'MRHHGGGGLILGGIGVMILFGAFAVMLASQSHTQDWVPLLIGVSLGFSTMMFGIVYHFTH' A
#
# COMPACT_ATOMS: atom_id res chain seq x y z
N MET A 1 17.91 22.10 5.30
CA MET A 1 17.17 21.38 4.24
C MET A 1 15.98 20.69 4.91
N ARG A 2 14.78 21.27 4.82
CA ARG A 2 13.56 20.71 5.41
C ARG A 2 13.04 19.66 4.42
N HIS A 3 13.26 18.37 4.70
CA HIS A 3 12.66 17.31 3.89
C HIS A 3 11.14 17.34 4.15
N HIS A 4 10.35 17.59 3.11
CA HIS A 4 8.88 17.46 3.14
C HIS A 4 8.50 16.06 3.63
N GLY A 5 7.93 15.96 4.84
CA GLY A 5 7.79 14.67 5.53
C GLY A 5 6.82 13.67 4.87
N GLY A 6 5.94 14.14 3.96
CA GLY A 6 4.94 13.28 3.32
C GLY A 6 5.47 12.33 2.26
N GLY A 7 6.63 12.63 1.65
CA GLY A 7 7.17 11.82 0.55
C GLY A 7 7.48 10.37 0.95
N GLY A 8 7.99 10.16 2.18
CA GLY A 8 8.27 8.83 2.71
C GLY A 8 7.01 7.99 2.94
N LEU A 9 5.92 8.63 3.37
CA LEU A 9 4.63 7.97 3.58
C LEU A 9 3.98 7.56 2.25
N ILE A 10 4.10 8.40 1.22
CA ILE A 10 3.62 8.08 -0.13
C ILE A 10 4.37 6.85 -0.68
N LEU A 11 5.70 6.86 -0.61
CA LEU A 11 6.53 5.74 -1.07
C LEU A 11 6.25 4.45 -0.28
N GLY A 12 6.05 4.56 1.05
CA GLY A 12 5.67 3.43 1.89
C GLY A 12 4.32 2.83 1.49
N GLY A 13 3.30 3.67 1.25
CA GLY A 13 1.99 3.24 0.79
C GLY A 13 2.05 2.53 -0.57
N ILE A 14 2.80 3.08 -1.53
CA ILE A 14 3.03 2.45 -2.84
C ILE A 14 3.73 1.09 -2.68
N GLY A 15 4.74 1.01 -1.83
CA GLY A 15 5.46 -0.25 -1.55
C GLY A 15 4.54 -1.36 -1.01
N VAL A 16 3.65 -1.02 -0.07
CA VAL A 16 2.66 -1.96 0.48
C VAL A 16 1.70 -2.43 -0.62
N MET A 17 1.23 -1.53 -1.48
CA MET A 17 0.33 -1.89 -2.59
C MET A 17 0.99 -2.84 -3.59
N ILE A 18 2.26 -2.60 -3.93
CA ILE A 18 3.03 -3.49 -4.81
C ILE A 18 3.23 -4.86 -4.17
N LEU A 19 3.59 -4.90 -2.88
CA LEU A 19 3.79 -6.16 -2.15
C LEU A 19 2.54 -7.02 -2.13
N PHE A 20 1.39 -6.44 -1.76
CA PHE A 20 0.12 -7.18 -1.72
C PHE A 20 -0.43 -7.50 -3.11
N GLY A 21 -0.18 -6.64 -4.10
CA GLY A 21 -0.49 -6.94 -5.51
C GLY A 21 0.31 -8.13 -6.04
N ALA A 22 1.62 -8.19 -5.78
CA ALA A 22 2.46 -9.32 -6.15
C ALA A 22 2.03 -10.61 -5.43
N PHE A 23 1.68 -10.50 -4.14
CA PHE A 23 1.12 -11.61 -3.37
C PHE A 23 -0.22 -12.10 -3.96
N ALA A 24 -1.07 -11.21 -4.47
CA ALA A 24 -2.33 -11.57 -5.12
C ALA A 24 -2.14 -12.40 -6.37
N VAL A 25 -1.17 -12.02 -7.20
CA VAL A 25 -0.82 -12.76 -8.41
C VAL A 25 -0.29 -14.15 -8.05
N MET A 26 0.58 -14.23 -7.03
CA MET A 26 1.07 -15.50 -6.53
C MET A 26 -0.08 -16.39 -6.02
N LEU A 27 -0.95 -15.84 -5.17
CA LEU A 27 -2.11 -16.55 -4.62
C LEU A 27 -3.03 -17.05 -5.73
N ALA A 28 -3.41 -16.19 -6.67
CA ALA A 28 -4.24 -16.53 -7.81
C ALA A 28 -3.64 -17.64 -8.71
N SER A 29 -2.30 -17.74 -8.76
CA SER A 29 -1.61 -18.78 -9.55
C SER A 29 -1.46 -20.12 -8.84
N GLN A 30 -1.63 -20.17 -7.51
CA GLN A 30 -1.31 -21.34 -6.69
C GLN A 30 -2.51 -21.94 -5.93
N SER A 31 -3.56 -21.16 -5.66
CA SER A 31 -4.64 -21.60 -4.77
C SER A 31 -5.97 -21.82 -5.50
N HIS A 32 -6.55 -23.02 -5.31
CA HIS A 32 -7.96 -23.31 -5.62
C HIS A 32 -8.92 -22.70 -4.56
N THR A 33 -8.39 -22.27 -3.41
CA THR A 33 -9.09 -21.63 -2.30
C THR A 33 -8.61 -20.19 -2.15
N GLN A 34 -9.50 -19.26 -2.46
CA GLN A 34 -9.23 -17.83 -2.64
C GLN A 34 -9.42 -17.06 -1.32
N ASP A 35 -8.43 -17.09 -0.42
CA ASP A 35 -8.48 -16.33 0.84
C ASP A 35 -8.04 -14.87 0.63
N TRP A 36 -9.00 -14.03 0.23
CA TRP A 36 -8.77 -12.61 -0.12
C TRP A 36 -8.65 -11.65 1.05
N VAL A 37 -9.00 -12.08 2.26
CA VAL A 37 -9.08 -11.19 3.43
C VAL A 37 -7.75 -10.49 3.74
N PRO A 38 -6.59 -11.19 3.81
CA PRO A 38 -5.31 -10.54 4.06
C PRO A 38 -4.95 -9.52 2.97
N LEU A 39 -5.38 -9.80 1.75
CA LEU A 39 -5.13 -8.98 0.57
C LEU A 39 -5.90 -7.67 0.62
N LEU A 40 -7.19 -7.75 0.94
CA LEU A 40 -8.05 -6.59 1.17
C LEU A 40 -7.50 -5.71 2.30
N ILE A 41 -7.03 -6.31 3.39
CA ILE A 41 -6.43 -5.57 4.52
C ILE A 41 -5.17 -4.83 4.04
N GLY A 42 -4.25 -5.53 3.39
CA GLY A 42 -2.99 -4.95 2.92
C GLY A 42 -3.19 -3.81 1.92
N VAL A 43 -4.06 -4.00 0.93
CA VAL A 43 -4.40 -2.97 -0.07
C VAL A 43 -5.09 -1.77 0.59
N SER A 44 -6.02 -2.00 1.52
CA SER A 44 -6.71 -0.91 2.22
C SER A 44 -5.75 -0.07 3.07
N LEU A 45 -4.83 -0.72 3.78
CA LEU A 45 -3.80 -0.04 4.58
C LEU A 45 -2.79 0.70 3.71
N GLY A 46 -2.35 0.09 2.59
CA GLY A 46 -1.45 0.73 1.62
C GLY A 46 -2.09 1.97 1.00
N PHE A 47 -3.35 1.88 0.59
CA PHE A 47 -4.11 3.01 0.06
C PHE A 47 -4.25 4.14 1.10
N SER A 48 -4.63 3.78 2.32
CA SER A 48 -4.83 4.75 3.41
C SER A 48 -3.52 5.48 3.75
N THR A 49 -2.41 4.74 3.80
CA THR A 49 -1.07 5.31 4.06
C THR A 49 -0.64 6.24 2.93
N MET A 50 -0.86 5.84 1.67
CA MET A 50 -0.56 6.68 0.51
C MET A 50 -1.39 7.97 0.53
N MET A 51 -2.70 7.88 0.74
CA MET A 51 -3.60 9.04 0.81
C MET A 51 -3.24 9.98 1.96
N PHE A 52 -2.94 9.43 3.14
CA PHE A 52 -2.44 10.22 4.27
C PHE A 52 -1.13 10.93 3.91
N GLY A 53 -0.19 10.21 3.30
CA GLY A 53 1.08 10.78 2.83
C GLY A 53 0.88 11.92 1.84
N ILE A 54 -0.06 11.78 0.90
CA ILE A 54 -0.44 12.82 -0.08
C ILE A 54 -0.94 14.07 0.64
N VAL A 55 -1.95 13.93 1.50
CA VAL A 55 -2.49 15.06 2.25
C VAL A 55 -1.38 15.74 3.06
N TYR A 56 -0.62 14.95 3.82
CA TYR A 56 0.45 15.49 4.66
C TYR A 56 1.54 16.20 3.84
N HIS A 57 1.90 15.68 2.66
CA HIS A 57 2.90 16.29 1.78
C HIS A 57 2.50 17.66 1.27
N PHE A 58 1.20 17.88 1.01
CA PHE A 58 0.69 19.15 0.49
C PHE A 58 0.28 20.14 1.59
N THR A 59 0.14 19.69 2.84
CA THR A 59 -0.27 20.55 3.96
C THR A 59 0.85 20.93 4.93
N HIS A 60 2.07 20.39 4.79
CA HIS A 60 3.21 20.63 5.70
C HIS A 60 4.55 20.85 4.98
#